data_AF-A0A1H3DP34-F1
#
_entry.id   AF-A0A1H3DP34-F1
#
_cell.length_a   1.000
_cell.length_b   1.000
_cell.length_c   1.000
_cell.angle_alpha   90.00
_cell.angle_beta   90.00
_cell.angle_gamma   90.00
#
_symmetry.space_group_name_H-M   'P 1'
#
loop_
_entity.id
_entity.type
_entity.pdbx_description
1 polymer ?
#
loop_
_entity_poly.entity_id
_entity_poly.type
_entity_poly.pdbx_seq_one_letter_code
_entity_poly.pdbx_strand_id
1 'polypeptide(L)'
;MNRKRFTLALIASMMIGVTCFGLAACKKAEPTETSLESTELTTTTTTTVPTTTLTEYTGPLTNTEEITWTETQLESPATYYCNVSKGEFLNVRSGPGTKYEKVGTLTRGQSIVVVAKAGGGWYKTQDGFYVSETYLSGTMPN
;
A
#
# COMPACT_ATOMS: atom_id res chain seq x y z
N MET A 1 10.01 -37.22 -17.18
CA MET A 1 8.74 -36.53 -17.45
C MET A 1 8.82 -35.10 -16.89
N ASN A 2 9.01 -34.13 -17.79
CA ASN A 2 8.80 -32.68 -17.71
C ASN A 2 9.35 -31.83 -16.54
N ARG A 3 10.60 -31.38 -16.71
CA ARG A 3 11.09 -30.10 -16.15
C ARG A 3 11.08 -29.08 -17.29
N LYS A 4 10.18 -28.10 -17.26
CA LYS A 4 10.06 -27.07 -18.29
C LYS A 4 11.20 -26.06 -18.12
N ARG A 5 12.00 -25.92 -19.17
CA ARG A 5 13.19 -25.07 -19.26
C ARG A 5 12.73 -23.63 -19.54
N PHE A 6 13.05 -22.70 -18.64
CA PHE A 6 12.91 -21.26 -18.88
C PHE A 6 14.18 -20.76 -19.59
N THR A 7 14.11 -20.62 -20.90
CA THR A 7 15.18 -20.01 -21.69
C THR A 7 14.84 -18.53 -21.88
N LEU A 8 15.65 -17.64 -21.29
CA LEU A 8 15.65 -16.19 -21.54
C LEU A 8 15.81 -15.93 -23.05
N ALA A 9 14.86 -15.19 -23.64
CA ALA A 9 15.04 -14.60 -24.96
C ALA A 9 15.35 -13.10 -24.78
N LEU A 10 16.59 -12.76 -25.06
CA LEU A 10 17.13 -11.41 -25.10
C LEU A 10 16.75 -10.81 -26.47
N ILE A 11 15.77 -9.91 -26.52
CA ILE A 11 15.44 -9.16 -27.75
C ILE A 11 15.88 -7.72 -27.57
N ALA A 12 17.05 -7.44 -28.13
CA ALA A 12 17.51 -6.11 -28.48
C ALA A 12 16.76 -5.64 -29.75
N SER A 13 16.19 -4.43 -29.72
CA SER A 13 15.73 -3.61 -30.85
C SER A 13 14.97 -2.42 -30.24
N MET A 14 15.00 -1.18 -30.69
CA MET A 14 15.70 -0.49 -31.76
C MET A 14 15.36 0.99 -31.54
N MET A 15 16.35 1.85 -31.68
CA MET A 15 16.21 3.30 -31.66
C MET A 15 15.13 3.77 -32.65
N ILE A 16 14.19 4.61 -32.22
CA ILE A 16 13.59 5.66 -33.06
C ILE A 16 13.41 6.89 -32.16
N GLY A 17 14.29 7.89 -32.36
CA GLY A 17 14.06 9.24 -31.87
C GLY A 17 13.09 9.97 -32.81
N VAL A 18 12.14 10.73 -32.24
CA VAL A 18 11.31 11.68 -32.99
C VAL A 18 11.06 12.91 -32.11
N THR A 19 11.85 13.94 -32.41
CA THR A 19 11.52 15.37 -32.54
C THR A 19 10.78 16.12 -31.43
N CYS A 20 11.46 17.15 -30.93
CA CYS A 20 10.88 18.38 -30.40
C CYS A 20 9.94 19.05 -31.42
N PHE A 21 8.75 19.47 -31.00
CA PHE A 21 7.92 20.53 -31.61
C PHE A 21 7.06 21.12 -30.48
N GLY A 22 7.30 22.36 -30.04
CA GLY A 22 6.62 23.56 -30.56
C GLY A 22 5.38 23.87 -29.70
N LEU A 23 5.48 24.68 -28.65
CA LEU A 23 5.26 26.14 -28.58
C LEU A 23 3.80 26.62 -28.81
N ALA A 24 3.36 27.46 -27.87
CA ALA A 24 2.33 28.50 -27.94
C ALA A 24 0.86 28.14 -27.66
N ALA A 25 0.29 28.71 -26.59
CA ALA A 25 -0.61 29.87 -26.70
C ALA A 25 -1.06 30.37 -25.31
N CYS A 26 -0.72 31.63 -25.01
CA CYS A 26 -1.26 32.40 -23.90
C CYS A 26 -2.74 32.75 -24.14
N LYS A 27 -3.60 32.63 -23.13
CA LYS A 27 -4.72 33.57 -23.00
C LYS A 27 -5.07 33.84 -21.53
N LYS A 28 -4.88 35.11 -21.21
CA LYS A 28 -5.07 35.87 -19.99
C LYS A 28 -6.50 35.81 -19.45
N ALA A 29 -6.62 35.61 -18.14
CA ALA A 29 -7.62 36.27 -17.31
C ALA A 29 -7.06 36.44 -15.88
N GLU A 30 -6.99 37.69 -15.44
CA GLU A 30 -6.62 38.17 -14.11
C GLU A 30 -7.91 38.74 -13.49
N PRO A 31 -8.14 38.56 -12.17
CA PRO A 31 -8.06 39.71 -11.25
C PRO A 31 -7.31 39.32 -9.95
N THR A 32 -6.28 40.06 -9.54
CA THR A 32 -6.32 41.28 -8.70
C THR A 32 -6.60 40.99 -7.22
N GLU A 33 -5.45 40.93 -6.52
CA GLU A 33 -5.11 41.45 -5.18
C GLU A 33 -5.90 41.05 -3.93
N THR A 34 -5.15 40.63 -2.91
CA THR A 34 -4.88 41.36 -1.66
C THR A 34 -3.93 40.49 -0.84
N SER A 35 -2.64 40.85 -0.71
CA SER A 35 -2.01 41.40 0.51
C SER A 35 -2.41 40.61 1.77
N LEU A 36 -1.49 39.98 2.50
CA LEU A 36 -0.64 40.59 3.54
C LEU A 36 0.50 39.59 3.81
N GLU A 37 1.75 39.99 3.68
CA GLU A 37 2.62 40.54 4.74
C GLU A 37 3.42 39.46 5.48
N SER A 38 4.71 39.76 5.53
CA SER A 38 5.88 39.07 6.06
C SER A 38 5.72 38.42 7.43
N THR A 39 6.38 37.28 7.65
CA THR A 39 7.50 37.23 8.61
C THR A 39 8.22 35.88 8.55
N GLU A 40 9.47 35.95 8.11
CA GLU A 40 10.52 35.01 8.44
C GLU A 40 10.75 34.97 9.96
N LEU A 41 10.73 33.78 10.56
CA LEU A 41 11.23 33.59 11.92
C LEU A 41 11.90 32.22 12.04
N THR A 42 13.23 32.27 11.96
CA THR A 42 14.16 31.36 12.66
C THR A 42 13.78 31.35 14.14
N THR A 43 13.71 30.19 14.82
CA THR A 43 14.06 29.99 16.26
C THR A 43 13.63 28.60 16.78
N THR A 44 14.66 27.80 17.08
CA THR A 44 14.90 27.07 18.33
C THR A 44 13.92 26.01 18.84
N THR A 45 14.43 24.78 18.75
CA THR A 45 14.25 23.66 19.68
C THR A 45 14.19 24.11 21.15
N THR A 46 13.02 24.07 21.77
CA THR A 46 12.92 24.02 23.24
C THR A 46 11.84 23.04 23.66
N THR A 47 12.33 21.93 24.19
CA THR A 47 11.66 20.95 25.03
C THR A 47 10.90 21.61 26.17
N THR A 48 9.58 21.49 26.18
CA THR A 48 8.77 21.58 27.42
C THR A 48 8.16 20.21 27.68
N VAL A 49 8.77 19.50 28.63
CA VAL A 49 8.31 18.24 29.20
C VAL A 49 7.02 18.51 29.99
N PRO A 50 5.88 17.90 29.66
CA PRO A 50 4.83 17.73 30.65
C PRO A 50 5.33 16.72 31.70
N THR A 51 5.65 17.20 32.90
CA THR A 51 5.90 16.34 34.06
C THR A 51 4.57 15.77 34.53
N THR A 52 4.16 14.67 33.91
CA THR A 52 3.10 13.80 34.42
C THR A 52 3.70 12.97 35.54
N THR A 53 3.20 13.14 36.77
CA THR A 53 3.55 12.28 37.91
C THR A 53 3.18 10.84 37.58
N LEU A 54 4.17 10.05 37.16
CA LEU A 54 4.02 8.65 36.83
C LEU A 54 3.99 7.86 38.14
N THR A 55 2.85 7.26 38.47
CA THR A 55 2.85 6.13 39.39
C THR A 55 3.61 4.99 38.71
N GLU A 56 4.80 4.69 39.21
CA GLU A 56 5.66 3.63 38.71
C GLU A 56 4.95 2.28 38.88
N TYR A 57 4.53 1.70 37.77
CA TYR A 57 3.98 0.35 37.76
C TYR A 57 5.14 -0.65 37.86
N THR A 58 5.30 -1.28 39.03
CA THR A 58 6.36 -2.26 39.33
C THR A 58 5.99 -3.70 38.95
N GLY A 59 4.92 -3.90 38.18
CA GLY A 59 4.54 -5.24 37.69
C GLY A 59 5.45 -5.68 36.53
N PRO A 60 5.72 -6.99 36.37
CA PRO A 60 6.43 -7.49 35.21
C PRO A 60 5.63 -7.19 33.93
N LEU A 61 6.24 -6.51 32.96
CA LEU A 61 5.64 -6.28 31.64
C LEU A 61 5.60 -7.60 30.87
N THR A 62 4.62 -8.44 31.14
CA THR A 62 4.36 -9.63 30.34
C THR A 62 3.31 -9.32 29.27
N ASN A 63 3.69 -8.47 28.30
CA ASN A 63 2.98 -8.44 27.02
C ASN A 63 3.57 -9.52 26.10
N THR A 64 3.32 -10.78 26.46
CA THR A 64 3.62 -11.94 25.62
C THR A 64 2.34 -12.33 24.89
N GLU A 65 1.85 -11.47 24.00
CA GLU A 65 0.97 -11.94 22.93
C GLU A 65 1.87 -12.65 21.92
N GLU A 66 1.99 -13.98 22.04
CA GLU A 66 2.62 -14.78 20.99
C GLU A 66 1.78 -14.61 19.72
N ILE A 67 2.33 -13.91 18.74
CA ILE A 67 1.74 -13.77 17.42
C ILE A 67 1.85 -15.14 16.74
N THR A 68 0.85 -16.00 16.94
CA THR A 68 0.76 -17.35 16.38
C THR A 68 -0.26 -17.37 15.24
N TRP A 69 -0.08 -16.53 14.21
CA TRP A 69 -0.85 -16.75 12.99
C TRP A 69 -0.18 -17.85 12.18
N THR A 70 -0.99 -18.80 11.73
CA THR A 70 -0.56 -19.86 10.82
C THR A 70 -0.85 -19.43 9.38
N GLU A 71 0.06 -19.80 8.48
CA GLU A 71 -0.12 -19.68 7.04
C GLU A 71 -0.39 -21.06 6.45
N THR A 72 -1.51 -21.19 5.75
CA THR A 72 -1.84 -22.36 4.93
C THR A 72 -1.62 -22.01 3.48
N GLN A 73 -0.56 -22.57 2.89
CA GLN A 73 -0.25 -22.36 1.48
C GLN A 73 -1.33 -23.01 0.60
N LEU A 74 -1.76 -22.31 -0.45
CA LEU A 74 -2.67 -22.86 -1.44
C LEU A 74 -1.89 -23.81 -2.36
N GLU A 75 -2.45 -24.99 -2.62
CA GLU A 75 -1.87 -25.98 -3.54
C GLU A 75 -1.70 -25.43 -4.96
N SER A 76 -2.52 -24.45 -5.33
CA SER A 76 -2.38 -23.67 -6.55
C SER A 76 -2.72 -22.20 -6.31
N PRO A 77 -1.98 -21.26 -6.90
CA PRO A 77 -2.31 -19.85 -6.80
C PRO A 77 -3.64 -19.56 -7.50
N ALA A 78 -4.48 -18.73 -6.88
CA ALA A 78 -5.79 -18.37 -7.40
C ALA A 78 -5.88 -16.86 -7.63
N THR A 79 -6.58 -16.46 -8.69
CA THR A 79 -6.83 -15.04 -8.98
C THR A 79 -8.12 -14.60 -8.32
N TYR A 80 -8.07 -13.49 -7.60
CA TYR A 80 -9.21 -12.82 -6.99
C TYR A 80 -9.30 -11.37 -7.45
N TYR A 81 -10.48 -10.80 -7.35
CA TYR A 81 -10.79 -9.41 -7.70
C TYR A 81 -11.20 -8.64 -6.44
N CYS A 82 -10.69 -7.43 -6.31
CA CYS A 82 -11.06 -6.51 -5.23
C CYS A 82 -12.55 -6.11 -5.36
N ASN A 83 -13.36 -6.50 -4.38
CA ASN A 83 -14.78 -6.22 -4.29
C ASN A 83 -15.06 -5.20 -3.17
N VAL A 84 -14.81 -3.93 -3.48
CA VAL A 84 -15.15 -2.77 -2.64
C VAL A 84 -16.16 -1.87 -3.34
N SER A 85 -16.76 -0.92 -2.62
CA SER A 85 -17.71 0.02 -3.21
C SER A 85 -17.03 0.94 -4.23
N LYS A 86 -17.80 1.51 -5.15
CA LYS A 86 -17.25 2.47 -6.13
C LYS A 86 -16.69 3.70 -5.40
N GLY A 87 -15.44 4.05 -5.70
CA GLY A 87 -14.73 5.16 -5.04
C GLY A 87 -14.02 4.78 -3.74
N GLU A 88 -14.13 3.53 -3.29
CA GLU A 88 -13.40 3.02 -2.13
C GLU A 88 -12.13 2.27 -2.55
N PHE A 89 -11.25 2.06 -1.57
CA PHE A 89 -9.97 1.38 -1.75
C PHE A 89 -9.78 0.29 -0.69
N LEU A 90 -9.32 -0.88 -1.12
CA LEU A 90 -8.92 -1.94 -0.21
C LEU A 90 -7.46 -1.74 0.22
N ASN A 91 -7.20 -1.69 1.52
CA ASN A 91 -5.84 -1.55 2.04
C ASN A 91 -5.05 -2.85 1.91
N VAL A 92 -3.83 -2.74 1.41
CA VAL A 92 -2.82 -3.80 1.41
C VAL A 92 -1.87 -3.56 2.57
N ARG A 93 -1.55 -4.60 3.34
CA ARG A 93 -0.74 -4.50 4.57
C ARG A 93 0.47 -5.42 4.56
N SER A 94 1.45 -5.10 5.40
CA SER A 94 2.69 -5.89 5.56
C SER A 94 2.51 -7.20 6.34
N GLY A 95 1.39 -7.37 7.05
CA GLY A 95 1.08 -8.57 7.82
C GLY A 95 -0.41 -8.86 7.93
N PRO A 96 -0.80 -10.06 8.38
CA PRO A 96 -2.19 -10.47 8.51
C PRO A 96 -2.81 -9.82 9.75
N GLY A 97 -3.38 -8.63 9.57
CA GLY A 97 -4.08 -7.90 10.63
C GLY A 97 -4.13 -6.40 10.41
N THR A 98 -5.00 -5.72 11.16
CA THR A 98 -5.15 -4.25 11.11
C THR A 98 -4.06 -3.50 11.88
N LYS A 99 -3.34 -4.18 12.78
CA LYS A 99 -2.20 -3.64 13.55
C LYS A 99 -0.95 -3.43 12.69
N TYR A 100 -0.84 -4.11 11.54
CA TYR A 100 0.30 -4.00 10.64
C TYR A 100 0.22 -2.76 9.75
N GLU A 101 1.37 -2.27 9.31
CA GLU A 101 1.47 -1.08 8.47
C GLU A 101 0.77 -1.26 7.11
N LYS A 102 0.20 -0.16 6.61
CA LYS A 102 -0.40 -0.09 5.27
C LYS A 102 0.72 0.14 4.25
N VAL A 103 0.88 -0.79 3.32
CA VAL A 103 1.89 -0.73 2.24
C VAL A 103 1.31 -0.18 0.93
N GLY A 104 -0.01 -0.26 0.76
CA GLY A 104 -0.65 0.17 -0.48
C GLY A 104 -2.17 0.05 -0.46
N THR A 105 -2.77 0.22 -1.64
CA THR A 105 -4.22 0.16 -1.84
C THR A 105 -4.56 -0.48 -3.18
N LEU A 106 -5.67 -1.22 -3.23
CA LEU A 106 -6.25 -1.79 -4.43
C LEU A 106 -7.57 -1.10 -4.76
N THR A 107 -7.81 -0.86 -6.05
CA THR A 107 -9.08 -0.32 -6.54
C THR A 107 -10.08 -1.44 -6.80
N ARG A 108 -11.37 -1.09 -6.87
CA ARG A 108 -12.42 -2.04 -7.24
C ARG A 108 -12.13 -2.71 -8.59
N GLY A 109 -12.29 -4.03 -8.63
CA GLY A 109 -12.10 -4.85 -9.83
C GLY A 109 -10.64 -5.13 -10.17
N GLN A 110 -9.68 -4.58 -9.41
CA GLN A 110 -8.27 -4.93 -9.58
C GLN A 110 -8.04 -6.40 -9.23
N SER A 111 -7.34 -7.11 -10.12
CA SER A 111 -7.00 -8.52 -9.93
C SER A 111 -5.73 -8.67 -9.09
N ILE A 112 -5.72 -9.70 -8.24
CA ILE A 112 -4.57 -10.11 -7.45
C ILE A 112 -4.43 -11.63 -7.49
N VAL A 113 -3.19 -12.10 -7.36
CA VAL A 113 -2.90 -13.53 -7.22
C VAL A 113 -2.65 -13.84 -5.75
N VAL A 114 -3.43 -14.77 -5.20
CA VAL A 114 -3.33 -15.24 -3.82
C VAL A 114 -2.60 -16.58 -3.80
N VAL A 115 -1.62 -16.70 -2.89
CA VAL A 115 -0.75 -17.88 -2.77
C VAL A 115 -0.92 -18.62 -1.44
N ALA A 116 -1.43 -17.96 -0.40
CA ALA A 116 -1.67 -18.58 0.89
C ALA A 116 -2.81 -17.89 1.65
N LYS A 117 -3.40 -18.61 2.60
CA LYS A 117 -4.34 -18.08 3.59
C LYS A 117 -3.61 -17.91 4.92
N ALA A 118 -3.73 -16.74 5.52
CA ALA A 118 -3.25 -16.44 6.85
C ALA A 118 -4.41 -16.39 7.85
N GLY A 119 -4.09 -16.63 9.13
CA GLY A 119 -5.07 -16.55 10.21
C GLY A 119 -5.83 -15.22 10.26
N GLY A 120 -7.08 -15.27 10.71
CA GLY A 120 -7.91 -14.07 10.91
C GLY A 120 -8.51 -13.46 9.64
N GLY A 121 -8.71 -14.26 8.59
CA GLY A 121 -9.39 -13.82 7.36
C GLY A 121 -8.49 -12.99 6.43
N TRP A 122 -7.19 -13.28 6.41
CA TRP A 122 -6.21 -12.60 5.56
C TRP A 122 -5.70 -13.54 4.48
N TYR A 123 -5.48 -13.02 3.29
CA TYR A 123 -4.85 -13.72 2.19
C TYR A 123 -3.50 -13.10 1.89
N LYS A 124 -2.52 -13.97 1.61
CA LYS A 124 -1.18 -13.57 1.18
C LYS A 124 -1.14 -13.52 -0.34
N THR A 125 -0.74 -12.38 -0.88
CA THR A 125 -0.56 -12.19 -2.31
C THR A 125 0.76 -12.78 -2.77
N GLN A 126 0.89 -12.97 -4.09
CA GLN A 126 2.15 -13.39 -4.71
C GLN A 126 3.31 -12.42 -4.40
N ASP A 127 3.02 -11.14 -4.20
CA ASP A 127 3.99 -10.10 -3.84
C ASP A 127 4.42 -10.15 -2.36
N GLY A 128 3.84 -11.06 -1.56
CA GLY A 128 4.18 -11.24 -0.16
C GLY A 128 3.43 -10.31 0.80
N PHE A 129 2.43 -9.58 0.31
CA PHE A 129 1.59 -8.70 1.14
C PHE A 129 0.28 -9.37 1.54
N TYR A 130 -0.44 -8.75 2.48
CA TYR A 130 -1.67 -9.29 3.03
C TYR A 130 -2.86 -8.39 2.73
N VAL A 131 -3.96 -9.03 2.35
CA VAL A 131 -5.24 -8.41 2.03
C VAL A 131 -6.37 -9.15 2.73
N SER A 132 -7.42 -8.45 3.11
CA SER A 132 -8.56 -9.04 3.81
C SER A 132 -9.44 -9.84 2.85
N GLU A 133 -9.71 -11.10 3.18
CA GLU A 133 -10.50 -12.06 2.40
C GLU A 133 -11.92 -11.54 2.10
N THR A 134 -12.54 -10.85 3.06
CA THR A 134 -13.91 -10.32 2.95
C THR A 134 -14.14 -9.40 1.74
N TYR A 135 -13.08 -8.75 1.25
CA TYR A 135 -13.15 -7.80 0.14
C TYR A 135 -12.63 -8.39 -1.17
N LEU A 136 -12.53 -9.71 -1.27
CA LEU A 136 -12.08 -10.41 -2.47
C LEU A 136 -13.19 -11.29 -3.04
N SER A 137 -13.33 -11.27 -4.36
CA SER A 137 -14.29 -12.07 -5.11
C SER A 137 -13.57 -12.92 -6.14
N GLY A 138 -14.03 -14.15 -6.37
CA GLY A 138 -13.53 -15.00 -7.46
C GLY A 138 -13.97 -14.52 -8.85
N THR A 139 -14.89 -13.57 -8.92
CA THR A 139 -15.42 -12.98 -10.15
C THR A 139 -15.29 -11.47 -10.14
N MET A 140 -15.16 -10.87 -11.32
CA MET A 140 -15.09 -9.42 -11.48
C MET A 140 -16.40 -8.77 -10.97
N PRO A 141 -16.32 -7.74 -10.10
CA PRO A 141 -17.50 -7.06 -9.59
C PRO A 141 -18.11 -6.13 -10.65
N ASN A 142 -19.45 -6.19 -10.84
CA ASN A 142 -20.21 -5.46 -11.86
C ASN A 142 -20.23 -3.94 -11.65
#